data_AF-A0AAW2AVB9-F1
#
_entry.id   AF-A0AAW2AVB9-F1
#
_cell.length_a   1.000
_cell.length_b   1.000
_cell.length_c   1.000
_cell.angle_alpha   90.00
_cell.angle_beta   90.00
_cell.angle_gamma   90.00
#
_symmetry.space_group_name_H-M   'P 1'
#
loop_
_entity.id
_entity.type
_entity.pdbx_description
1 polymer ?
#
loop_
_entity_poly.entity_id
_entity_poly.type
_entity_poly.pdbx_seq_one_letter_code
_entity_poly.pdbx_strand_id
1 'polypeptide(L)'
;MTESAEAAAANVSSRRHATIEITNLTSNYCLINPKVYLESGEASNPPQPTVRPLKTEVCTFSKTSAHTTGSVGVLTYDLFERSRNDYIETLALMFSVPWDYNLYKNWFAIGIYPKGKECDQALYKEMYYQKNQQGFVREEANGSGINFEGKYLDIRATMCPLGRAIIKLEVWDMVSSPMSQQVC
;
A
#
# COMPACT_ATOMS: atom_id res chain seq x y z
N MET A 1 -6.36 -22.29 -2.95
CA MET A 1 -5.97 -21.43 -1.81
C MET A 1 -5.21 -20.26 -2.39
N THR A 2 -5.57 -19.03 -2.01
CA THR A 2 -4.77 -17.85 -2.34
C THR A 2 -3.45 -17.94 -1.58
N GLU A 3 -2.32 -17.65 -2.21
CA GLU A 3 -1.03 -17.57 -1.52
C GLU A 3 -1.07 -16.41 -0.51
N SER A 4 -0.59 -16.63 0.72
CA SER A 4 -0.48 -15.56 1.72
C SER A 4 0.85 -14.82 1.58
N ALA A 5 0.93 -13.60 2.13
CA ALA A 5 2.19 -12.87 2.15
C ALA A 5 3.32 -13.62 2.85
N GLU A 6 3.05 -14.39 3.91
CA GLU A 6 4.09 -15.15 4.60
C GLU A 6 4.68 -16.26 3.72
N ALA A 7 3.82 -16.96 2.96
CA ALA A 7 4.25 -17.98 2.01
C ALA A 7 5.06 -17.37 0.86
N ALA A 8 4.58 -16.27 0.29
CA ALA A 8 5.29 -15.55 -0.77
C ALA A 8 6.65 -15.01 -0.29
N ALA A 9 6.70 -14.39 0.89
CA ALA A 9 7.94 -13.87 1.49
C ALA A 9 8.97 -14.97 1.79
N ALA A 10 8.51 -16.17 2.17
CA ALA A 10 9.39 -17.32 2.41
C ALA A 10 10.09 -17.82 1.14
N ASN A 11 9.46 -17.65 -0.03
CA ASN A 11 10.01 -18.04 -1.33
C ASN A 11 10.99 -17.01 -1.92
N VAL A 12 11.10 -15.83 -1.31
CA VAL A 12 11.98 -14.76 -1.80
C VAL A 12 13.39 -14.92 -1.24
N SER A 13 14.35 -15.20 -2.12
CA SER A 13 15.76 -15.40 -1.74
C SER A 13 16.42 -14.13 -1.18
N SER A 14 15.95 -12.95 -1.60
CA SER A 14 16.48 -11.66 -1.16
C SER A 14 16.34 -11.45 0.35
N ARG A 15 17.39 -10.89 0.96
CA ARG A 15 17.40 -10.45 2.37
C ARG A 15 16.74 -9.08 2.61
N ARG A 16 16.42 -8.37 1.53
CA ARG A 16 15.71 -7.08 1.55
C ARG A 16 14.58 -7.13 0.55
N HIS A 17 13.36 -7.20 1.06
CA HIS A 17 12.15 -7.20 0.26
C HIS A 17 10.97 -6.66 1.06
N ALA A 18 9.96 -6.19 0.34
CA ALA A 18 8.63 -5.89 0.84
C ALA A 18 7.64 -6.78 0.11
N THR A 19 7.02 -7.70 0.84
CA THR A 19 5.88 -8.49 0.37
C THR A 19 4.62 -7.81 0.87
N ILE A 20 3.72 -7.49 -0.05
CA ILE A 20 2.51 -6.72 0.22
C ILE A 20 1.31 -7.64 -0.01
N GLU A 21 0.47 -7.80 1.00
CA GLU A 21 -0.83 -8.44 0.91
C GLU A 21 -1.91 -7.37 0.92
N ILE A 22 -2.70 -7.30 -0.14
CA ILE A 22 -3.82 -6.37 -0.24
C ILE A 22 -5.11 -7.16 -0.18
N THR A 23 -5.89 -6.95 0.87
CA THR A 23 -7.22 -7.52 1.04
C THR A 23 -8.26 -6.45 0.76
N ASN A 24 -8.95 -6.58 -0.39
CA ASN A 24 -10.06 -5.73 -0.74
C ASN A 24 -11.34 -6.26 -0.06
N LEU A 25 -11.77 -5.59 1.01
CA LEU A 25 -12.96 -5.91 1.80
C LEU A 25 -14.16 -5.04 1.40
N THR A 26 -14.01 -4.20 0.38
CA THR A 26 -15.13 -3.45 -0.18
C THR A 26 -16.11 -4.38 -0.90
N SER A 27 -17.34 -3.92 -1.02
CA SER A 27 -18.41 -4.60 -1.74
C SER A 27 -18.54 -4.15 -3.20
N ASN A 28 -18.26 -2.87 -3.47
CA ASN A 28 -18.54 -2.25 -4.77
C ASN A 28 -17.29 -1.78 -5.54
N TYR A 29 -16.11 -1.78 -4.91
CA TYR A 29 -14.91 -1.21 -5.50
C TYR A 29 -13.90 -2.25 -5.97
N CYS A 30 -13.43 -2.12 -7.20
CA CYS A 30 -12.27 -2.87 -7.69
C CYS A 30 -11.02 -1.99 -7.61
N LEU A 31 -9.91 -2.54 -7.15
CA LEU A 31 -8.60 -1.91 -7.35
C LEU A 31 -8.13 -2.28 -8.76
N ILE A 32 -7.90 -1.31 -9.63
CA ILE A 32 -7.44 -1.54 -11.02
C ILE A 32 -6.21 -0.68 -11.34
N ASN A 33 -5.60 -0.94 -12.49
CA ASN A 33 -4.47 -0.15 -13.02
C ASN A 33 -3.33 0.02 -12.00
N PRO A 34 -2.72 -1.08 -11.50
CA PRO A 34 -1.58 -0.94 -10.62
C PRO A 34 -0.46 -0.17 -11.33
N LYS A 35 0.04 0.87 -10.67
CA LYS A 35 1.28 1.54 -11.07
C LYS A 35 2.29 1.41 -9.94
N VAL A 36 3.56 1.22 -10.32
CA VAL A 36 4.66 1.09 -9.36
C VAL A 36 5.77 2.06 -9.73
N TYR A 37 6.17 2.86 -8.76
CA TYR A 37 7.40 3.62 -8.81
C TYR A 37 8.39 3.04 -7.80
N LEU A 38 9.56 2.60 -8.26
CA LEU A 38 10.62 2.12 -7.39
C LEU A 38 11.77 3.13 -7.40
N GLU A 39 11.99 3.79 -6.26
CA GLU A 39 13.23 4.54 -6.02
C GLU A 39 14.40 3.56 -5.87
N SER A 40 14.13 2.35 -5.35
CA SER A 40 15.12 1.28 -5.28
C SER A 40 14.52 -0.13 -5.29
N GLY A 41 15.20 -1.04 -5.99
CA GLY A 41 14.80 -2.44 -6.11
C GLY A 41 14.08 -2.75 -7.42
N GLU A 42 13.43 -3.90 -7.47
CA GLU A 42 12.71 -4.43 -8.62
C GLU A 42 11.45 -5.18 -8.19
N ALA A 43 10.47 -5.28 -9.08
CA ALA A 43 9.27 -6.09 -8.87
C ALA A 43 9.57 -7.56 -9.14
N SER A 44 9.71 -8.36 -8.08
CA SER A 44 9.95 -9.81 -8.17
C SER A 44 8.66 -10.59 -8.45
N ASN A 45 7.55 -10.14 -7.86
CA ASN A 45 6.19 -10.61 -8.16
C ASN A 45 5.32 -9.36 -8.36
N PRO A 46 4.87 -9.05 -9.58
CA PRO A 46 4.17 -7.81 -9.86
C PRO A 46 2.77 -7.77 -9.23
N PRO A 47 2.24 -6.57 -8.94
CA PRO A 47 0.86 -6.39 -8.46
C PRO A 47 -0.17 -6.95 -9.43
N GLN A 48 -1.26 -7.53 -8.90
CA GLN A 48 -2.34 -8.03 -9.73
C GLN A 48 -3.02 -6.88 -10.50
N PRO A 49 -3.31 -7.04 -11.81
CA PRO A 49 -3.97 -6.00 -12.61
C PRO A 49 -5.34 -5.57 -12.08
N THR A 50 -6.02 -6.45 -11.34
CA THR A 50 -7.33 -6.18 -10.74
C THR A 50 -7.50 -6.94 -9.43
N VAL A 51 -7.85 -6.22 -8.37
CA VAL A 51 -8.26 -6.79 -7.08
C VAL A 51 -9.76 -6.56 -6.91
N ARG A 52 -10.54 -7.61 -7.17
CA ARG A 52 -12.00 -7.53 -7.05
C ARG A 52 -12.41 -7.42 -5.56
N PRO A 53 -13.62 -6.91 -5.28
CA PRO A 53 -14.30 -7.05 -4.00
C PRO A 53 -14.16 -8.44 -3.39
N LEU A 54 -13.89 -8.46 -2.09
CA LEU A 54 -13.75 -9.66 -1.26
C LEU A 54 -12.64 -10.60 -1.76
N LYS A 55 -11.57 -10.04 -2.33
CA LYS A 55 -10.39 -10.79 -2.77
C LYS A 55 -9.13 -10.23 -2.14
N THR A 56 -8.19 -11.14 -1.92
CA THR A 56 -6.83 -10.85 -1.47
C THR A 56 -5.88 -11.09 -2.64
N GLU A 57 -4.87 -10.24 -2.74
CA GLU A 57 -3.73 -10.43 -3.63
C GLU A 57 -2.42 -10.23 -2.89
N VAL A 58 -1.34 -10.69 -3.51
CA VAL A 58 0.02 -10.58 -2.98
C VAL A 58 0.97 -10.17 -4.09
N CYS A 59 1.79 -9.16 -3.81
CA CYS A 59 2.91 -8.76 -4.66
C CYS A 59 4.19 -8.62 -3.86
N THR A 60 5.35 -8.60 -4.52
CA THR A 60 6.64 -8.53 -3.84
C THR A 60 7.67 -7.73 -4.60
N PHE A 61 8.30 -6.80 -3.88
CA PHE A 61 9.41 -5.97 -4.33
C PHE A 61 10.67 -6.38 -3.59
N SER A 62 11.77 -6.57 -4.29
CA SER A 62 13.05 -6.96 -3.69
C SER A 62 14.15 -6.01 -4.11
N LYS A 63 15.23 -5.94 -3.32
CA LYS A 63 16.44 -5.25 -3.80
C LYS A 63 16.91 -5.90 -5.11
N THR A 64 17.55 -5.10 -5.96
CA THR A 64 18.28 -5.62 -7.13
C THR A 64 19.53 -6.35 -6.66
N SER A 65 19.77 -7.56 -7.17
CA SER A 65 20.84 -8.46 -6.69
C SER A 65 22.24 -7.81 -6.64
N ALA A 66 22.58 -6.98 -7.62
CA ALA A 66 23.91 -6.39 -7.81
C ALA A 66 24.26 -5.18 -6.93
N HIS A 67 23.32 -4.58 -6.20
CA HIS A 67 23.54 -3.34 -5.45
C HIS A 67 23.31 -3.51 -3.94
N THR A 68 24.02 -2.73 -3.12
CA THR A 68 23.82 -2.59 -1.66
C THR A 68 22.65 -1.65 -1.38
N THR A 69 21.52 -1.91 -2.01
CA THR A 69 20.31 -1.10 -1.91
C THR A 69 19.20 -1.82 -1.17
N GLY A 70 18.21 -1.05 -0.72
CA GLY A 70 16.98 -1.55 -0.11
C GLY A 70 15.92 -1.93 -1.14
N SER A 71 14.68 -2.04 -0.67
CA SER A 71 13.48 -2.09 -1.50
C SER A 71 12.57 -0.94 -1.10
N VAL A 72 12.42 0.04 -1.98
CA VAL A 72 11.80 1.33 -1.67
C VAL A 72 10.99 1.83 -2.85
N GLY A 73 9.74 2.19 -2.60
CA GLY A 73 8.86 2.64 -3.67
C GLY A 73 7.45 2.99 -3.21
N VAL A 74 6.60 3.25 -4.21
CA VAL A 74 5.17 3.48 -4.05
C VAL A 74 4.42 2.59 -5.04
N LEU A 75 3.35 1.97 -4.56
CA LEU A 75 2.35 1.25 -5.33
C LEU A 75 1.06 2.05 -5.29
N THR A 76 0.42 2.25 -6.44
CA THR A 76 -0.90 2.86 -6.51
C THR A 76 -1.89 1.99 -7.24
N TYR A 77 -3.16 2.11 -6.85
CA TYR A 77 -4.30 1.54 -7.56
C TYR A 77 -5.38 2.58 -7.79
N ASP A 78 -6.03 2.53 -8.94
CA ASP A 78 -7.25 3.29 -9.20
C ASP A 78 -8.44 2.58 -8.54
N LEU A 79 -9.24 3.34 -7.79
CA LEU A 79 -10.43 2.84 -7.11
C LEU A 79 -11.65 2.89 -8.05
N PHE A 80 -11.89 1.80 -8.76
CA PHE A 80 -12.98 1.68 -9.73
C PHE A 80 -14.31 1.32 -9.07
N GLU A 81 -15.32 2.17 -9.24
CA GLU A 81 -16.68 1.94 -8.76
C GLU A 81 -17.53 1.35 -9.89
N ARG A 82 -18.03 0.12 -9.69
CA ARG A 82 -18.76 -0.59 -10.76
C ARG A 82 -20.04 0.11 -11.18
N SER A 83 -20.77 0.71 -10.24
CA SER A 83 -22.02 1.44 -10.50
C SER A 83 -21.82 2.68 -11.38
N ARG A 84 -20.65 3.33 -11.28
CA ARG A 84 -20.31 4.52 -12.05
C ARG A 84 -19.57 4.20 -13.34
N ASN A 85 -19.06 2.98 -13.47
CA ASN A 85 -18.19 2.56 -14.55
C ASN A 85 -16.98 3.51 -14.73
N ASP A 86 -16.46 4.02 -13.61
CA ASP A 86 -15.34 4.94 -13.56
C ASP A 86 -14.58 4.77 -12.23
N TYR A 87 -13.35 5.25 -12.17
CA TYR A 87 -12.58 5.32 -10.93
C TYR A 87 -12.67 6.71 -10.30
N ILE A 88 -12.76 6.73 -8.97
CA ILE A 88 -13.11 7.95 -8.23
C ILE A 88 -11.92 8.55 -7.47
N GLU A 89 -10.99 7.71 -7.05
CA GLU A 89 -9.83 8.07 -6.23
C GLU A 89 -8.65 7.16 -6.58
N THR A 90 -7.45 7.55 -6.14
CA THR A 90 -6.24 6.75 -6.29
C THR A 90 -5.73 6.37 -4.91
N LEU A 91 -5.69 5.06 -4.62
CA LEU A 91 -5.07 4.51 -3.42
C LEU A 91 -3.56 4.48 -3.61
N ALA A 92 -2.80 4.89 -2.59
CA ALA A 92 -1.35 4.86 -2.59
C ALA A 92 -0.80 4.15 -1.35
N LEU A 93 0.21 3.31 -1.55
CA LEU A 93 0.97 2.63 -0.52
C LEU A 93 2.46 2.87 -0.77
N MET A 94 3.12 3.55 0.15
CA MET A 94 4.58 3.72 0.16
C MET A 94 5.20 2.70 1.09
N PHE A 95 6.34 2.14 0.68
CA PHE A 95 7.15 1.27 1.51
C PHE A 95 8.64 1.62 1.37
N SER A 96 9.37 1.52 2.47
CA SER A 96 10.81 1.72 2.52
C SER A 96 11.45 0.69 3.43
N VAL A 97 12.20 -0.24 2.83
CA VAL A 97 12.98 -1.28 3.50
C VAL A 97 14.46 -1.02 3.21
N PRO A 98 15.19 -0.30 4.08
CA PRO A 98 16.58 0.08 3.82
C PRO A 98 17.53 -1.12 3.89
N TRP A 99 18.70 -0.98 3.26
CA TRP A 99 19.77 -1.96 3.38
C TRP A 99 20.39 -1.95 4.79
N ASP A 100 20.76 -0.77 5.29
CA ASP A 100 21.46 -0.57 6.56
C ASP A 100 20.53 -0.12 7.69
N TYR A 101 20.25 -1.03 8.63
CA TYR A 101 19.42 -0.76 9.79
C TYR A 101 20.16 -0.10 10.97
N ASN A 102 21.49 0.07 10.89
CA ASN A 102 22.22 0.85 11.87
C ASN A 102 21.90 2.35 11.74
N LEU A 103 21.60 2.79 10.52
CA LEU A 103 21.32 4.19 10.18
C LEU A 103 19.84 4.46 9.91
N TYR A 104 19.09 3.48 9.40
CA TYR A 104 17.72 3.66 8.93
C TYR A 104 16.76 2.64 9.54
N LYS A 105 15.46 2.93 9.42
CA LYS A 105 14.35 2.06 9.87
C LYS A 105 13.41 1.81 8.71
N ASN A 106 12.57 0.78 8.85
CA ASN A 106 11.48 0.56 7.90
C ASN A 106 10.43 1.67 8.07
N TRP A 107 9.93 2.18 6.96
CA TRP A 107 8.84 3.16 6.96
C TRP A 107 7.79 2.74 5.94
N PHE A 108 6.53 3.04 6.25
CA PHE A 108 5.43 2.85 5.32
C PHE A 108 4.40 3.96 5.49
N ALA A 109 3.66 4.20 4.42
CA ALA A 109 2.57 5.16 4.42
C ALA A 109 1.44 4.68 3.54
N ILE A 110 0.22 5.01 3.93
CA ILE A 110 -0.98 4.76 3.13
C ILE A 110 -1.74 6.07 2.92
N GLY A 111 -2.36 6.22 1.76
CA GLY A 111 -3.12 7.42 1.44
C GLY A 111 -4.16 7.20 0.36
N ILE A 112 -5.11 8.13 0.32
CA ILE A 112 -6.15 8.20 -0.71
C ILE A 112 -6.06 9.59 -1.32
N TYR A 113 -5.82 9.60 -2.62
CA TYR A 113 -5.64 10.81 -3.40
C TYR A 113 -6.79 11.03 -4.37
N PRO A 114 -7.01 12.29 -4.81
CA PRO A 114 -7.90 12.58 -5.91
C PRO A 114 -7.55 11.76 -7.16
N LYS A 115 -8.59 11.48 -7.96
CA LYS A 115 -8.50 10.79 -9.24
C LYS A 115 -7.30 11.29 -10.08
N GLY A 116 -6.46 10.35 -10.53
CA GLY A 116 -5.37 10.65 -11.46
C GLY A 116 -4.08 11.11 -10.78
N LYS A 117 -3.90 10.83 -9.49
CA LYS A 117 -2.59 11.02 -8.84
C LYS A 117 -1.55 10.14 -9.53
N GLU A 118 -0.45 10.76 -9.97
CA GLU A 118 0.63 10.03 -10.63
C GLU A 118 1.45 9.19 -9.64
N CYS A 119 1.87 8.01 -10.10
CA CYS A 119 2.76 7.11 -9.36
C CYS A 119 4.19 7.37 -9.82
N ASP A 120 4.87 8.31 -9.15
CA ASP A 120 6.17 8.79 -9.56
C ASP A 120 7.08 9.14 -8.36
N GLN A 121 8.25 9.71 -8.68
CA GLN A 121 9.20 10.17 -7.68
C GLN A 121 8.63 11.28 -6.78
N ALA A 122 7.76 12.13 -7.32
CA ALA A 122 7.18 13.22 -6.54
C ALA A 122 6.26 12.66 -5.46
N LEU A 123 5.40 11.69 -5.80
CA LEU A 123 4.55 10.99 -4.84
C LEU A 123 5.38 10.26 -3.78
N TYR A 124 6.46 9.56 -4.18
CA TYR A 124 7.36 8.93 -3.21
C TYR A 124 7.94 9.96 -2.22
N LYS A 125 8.48 11.07 -2.73
CA LYS A 125 9.07 12.12 -1.88
C LYS A 125 8.04 12.77 -0.96
N GLU A 126 6.83 12.98 -1.46
CA GLU A 126 5.70 13.49 -0.69
C GLU A 126 5.40 12.57 0.50
N MET A 127 5.14 11.28 0.22
CA MET A 127 4.78 10.32 1.26
C MET A 127 5.93 10.09 2.25
N TYR A 128 7.20 10.08 1.79
CA TYR A 128 8.35 9.74 2.63
C TYR A 128 8.96 10.91 3.40
N TYR A 129 9.09 12.11 2.80
CA TYR A 129 9.79 13.23 3.41
C TYR A 129 8.88 14.32 3.97
N GLN A 130 7.66 14.46 3.44
CA GLN A 130 6.81 15.57 3.85
C GLN A 130 6.37 15.40 5.31
N LYS A 131 6.50 16.48 6.08
CA LYS A 131 6.13 16.51 7.51
C LYS A 131 4.64 16.71 7.70
N ASN A 132 4.03 17.53 6.85
CA ASN A 132 2.59 17.77 6.86
C ASN A 132 1.91 16.68 6.00
N GLN A 133 1.35 15.68 6.68
CA GLN A 133 0.73 14.52 6.05
C GLN A 133 -0.70 14.91 5.63
N GLN A 134 -0.91 15.19 4.34
CA GLN A 134 -2.20 15.57 3.77
C GLN A 134 -2.61 14.53 2.73
N GLY A 135 -3.73 13.85 2.96
CA GLY A 135 -4.19 12.75 2.07
C GLY A 135 -3.47 11.42 2.30
N PHE A 136 -2.55 11.35 3.27
CA PHE A 136 -1.87 10.13 3.66
C PHE A 136 -1.50 10.16 5.15
N VAL A 137 -1.15 9.00 5.70
CA VAL A 137 -0.51 8.83 7.01
C VAL A 137 0.75 8.00 6.86
N ARG A 138 1.80 8.34 7.61
CA ARG A 138 3.09 7.65 7.61
C ARG A 138 3.53 7.29 9.02
N GLU A 139 4.06 6.08 9.18
CA GLU A 139 4.71 5.64 10.42
C GLU A 139 5.97 4.80 10.18
N GLU A 140 6.85 4.76 11.18
CA GLU A 140 7.93 3.79 11.27
C GLU A 140 7.33 2.40 11.51
N ALA A 141 7.80 1.39 10.78
CA ALA A 141 7.32 0.04 10.96
C ALA A 141 7.85 -0.53 12.29
N ASN A 142 6.95 -0.70 13.26
CA ASN A 142 7.24 -1.29 14.56
C ASN A 142 6.36 -2.53 14.82
N GLY A 143 5.60 -2.99 13.82
CA GLY A 143 4.59 -4.05 13.93
C GLY A 143 3.17 -3.55 14.23
N SER A 144 3.01 -2.28 14.59
CA SER A 144 1.70 -1.64 14.75
C SER A 144 1.13 -1.19 13.40
N GLY A 145 -0.16 -0.82 13.42
CA GLY A 145 -0.88 -0.40 12.23
C GLY A 145 -1.21 1.08 12.19
N ILE A 146 -1.35 1.59 10.98
CA ILE A 146 -1.86 2.93 10.66
C ILE A 146 -3.24 2.82 10.02
N ASN A 147 -4.09 3.82 10.25
CA ASN A 147 -5.40 3.95 9.65
C ASN A 147 -5.54 5.29 8.91
N PHE A 148 -6.18 5.28 7.74
CA PHE A 148 -6.55 6.49 7.02
C PHE A 148 -8.01 6.42 6.56
N GLU A 149 -8.81 7.32 7.12
CA GLU A 149 -10.21 7.49 6.76
C GLU A 149 -10.31 8.48 5.59
N GLY A 150 -10.69 7.96 4.42
CA GLY A 150 -11.04 8.75 3.25
C GLY A 150 -12.52 9.08 3.21
N LYS A 151 -12.96 9.59 2.06
CA LYS A 151 -14.38 9.90 1.83
C LYS A 151 -15.22 8.66 1.55
N TYR A 152 -14.66 7.70 0.80
CA TYR A 152 -15.37 6.50 0.36
C TYR A 152 -14.78 5.21 0.95
N LEU A 153 -13.53 5.26 1.39
CA LEU A 153 -12.82 4.10 1.95
C LEU A 153 -12.24 4.40 3.32
N ASP A 154 -12.13 3.35 4.12
CA ASP A 154 -11.26 3.27 5.29
C ASP A 154 -10.12 2.29 4.96
N ILE A 155 -8.86 2.73 5.03
CA ILE A 155 -7.71 1.89 4.71
C ILE A 155 -6.80 1.69 5.94
N ARG A 156 -6.45 0.43 6.19
CA ARG A 156 -5.65 0.02 7.34
C ARG A 156 -4.43 -0.74 6.87
N ALA A 157 -3.26 -0.40 7.41
CA ALA A 157 -2.06 -1.15 7.09
C ALA A 157 -1.19 -1.43 8.31
N THR A 158 -0.51 -2.57 8.29
CA THR A 158 0.56 -2.92 9.24
C THR A 158 1.82 -3.27 8.47
N MET A 159 2.99 -3.02 9.08
CA MET A 159 4.28 -3.43 8.53
C MET A 159 5.20 -3.96 9.63
N CYS A 160 5.89 -5.05 9.37
CA CYS A 160 6.91 -5.56 10.29
C CYS A 160 8.26 -4.81 10.14
N PRO A 161 9.06 -4.69 11.22
CA PRO A 161 10.34 -3.95 11.21
C PRO A 161 11.50 -4.69 10.52
N LEU A 162 11.25 -5.86 9.90
CA LEU A 162 12.30 -6.76 9.43
C LEU A 162 12.75 -6.45 8.01
N GLY A 163 13.94 -6.91 7.63
CA GLY A 163 14.45 -6.81 6.24
C GLY A 163 13.66 -7.64 5.22
N ARG A 164 13.00 -8.70 5.68
CA ARG A 164 11.99 -9.43 4.92
C ARG A 164 10.63 -8.91 5.36
N ALA A 165 10.32 -7.69 4.90
CA ALA A 165 9.17 -6.96 5.39
C ALA A 165 7.89 -7.54 4.78
N ILE A 166 6.87 -7.66 5.62
CA ILE A 166 5.50 -7.96 5.19
C ILE A 166 4.66 -6.74 5.52
N ILE A 167 3.89 -6.30 4.52
CA ILE A 167 2.88 -5.26 4.64
C ILE A 167 1.52 -5.91 4.42
N LYS A 168 0.60 -5.71 5.34
CA LYS A 168 -0.80 -6.10 5.16
C LYS A 168 -1.63 -4.83 5.02
N LEU A 169 -2.36 -4.71 3.93
CA LEU A 169 -3.25 -3.60 3.63
C LEU A 169 -4.68 -4.13 3.51
N GLU A 170 -5.58 -3.57 4.29
CA GLU A 170 -7.02 -3.79 4.17
C GLU A 170 -7.70 -2.55 3.60
N VAL A 171 -8.63 -2.77 2.68
CA VAL A 171 -9.43 -1.71 2.07
C VAL A 171 -10.89 -1.96 2.38
N TRP A 172 -11.49 -1.08 3.17
CA TRP A 172 -12.86 -1.18 3.65
C TRP A 172 -13.75 -0.14 3.01
N ASP A 173 -15.04 -0.46 2.83
CA ASP A 173 -16.05 0.55 2.54
C ASP A 173 -16.13 1.51 3.74
N MET A 174 -16.16 2.82 3.50
CA MET A 174 -16.43 3.78 4.57
C MET A 174 -17.87 3.59 5.03
N VAL A 175 -18.05 3.09 6.25
CA VAL A 175 -19.39 2.97 6.85
C VAL A 175 -19.82 4.38 7.21
N SER A 176 -20.72 4.97 6.39
CA SER A 176 -21.43 6.17 6.81
C SER A 176 -22.21 5.82 8.07
N SER A 177 -21.81 6.34 9.23
CA SER A 177 -22.59 6.21 10.45
C SER A 177 -24.02 6.68 10.19
N PRO A 178 -25.06 5.85 10.39
CA PRO A 178 -26.41 6.38 10.47
C PRO A 178 -26.53 7.19 11.77
N MET A 179 -27.16 8.37 11.67
CA MET A 179 -27.49 9.34 12.74
C MET A 179 -26.42 10.37 13.15
N SER A 180 -26.47 11.50 12.45
CA SER A 180 -26.82 12.77 13.11
C SER A 180 -27.98 13.44 12.35
N GLN A 181 -29.10 12.72 12.23
CA GLN A 181 -30.42 13.35 12.15
C GLN A 181 -31.04 13.24 13.55
N GLN A 182 -30.71 14.22 14.38
CA GLN A 182 -31.35 14.54 15.66
C GLN A 182 -31.11 16.04 15.82
N VAL A 183 -32.08 16.94 15.97
CA VAL A 183 -33.54 16.92 16.05
C VAL A 183 -33.96 18.33 15.54
N CYS A 184 -35.21 18.44 15.11
CA CYS A 184 -35.97 19.64 14.72
C CYS A 184 -35.51 20.99 15.26
#